data_AF-A0A9X1VKC7-F1
#
_entry.id   AF-A0A9X1VKC7-F1
#
_cell.length_a   1.000
_cell.length_b   1.000
_cell.length_c   1.000
_cell.angle_alpha   90.00
_cell.angle_beta   90.00
_cell.angle_gamma   90.00
#
_symmetry.space_group_name_H-M   'P 1'
#
loop_
_entity.id
_entity.type
_entity.pdbx_description
1 polymer ?
#
loop_
_entity_poly.entity_id
_entity_poly.type
_entity_poly.pdbx_seq_one_letter_code
_entity_poly.pdbx_strand_id
1 'polypeptide(L)'
;MGIEYMKHLKFFVFLCILTFTVSCGQQKKYIEYKVKEGETMRVIAKKLDMKTKDLLRLNPDVNKKPDANTVIIIPNKKMIKTNKKVSDTVNEELTDNLEIDDVVKEDTKLLEDLKKEFVVYEVKKGDTFYSLTRFYNVSQEDLISLNPELSEGLKVGQTIKIKPIENEGETENNIYEDVIEEDLALKVALLLPFKANEFDTIQHQDIFSKSTLANIVTDFYLGSEIAIDSLRKQGIVIDLTVYDTEKNSTKIRSIINENDLNSNDVVIGPLYSEEAEIVANKLKIPVVFPVYSKNQSKFSSSKLIKTSPEKSVFRKELETYIKENFNDGTLILVGDGNATSNHVNTVLKSSLESADSISKVHILKPENGYIEKEKFLKILKTNKKNWVVMTTNDNVIVADAINSLISLPDSTSVKVFAFDKGKAFDRINNQKLAKIGFTYVSDSYVDETSYTTKVFNQQYYKKNNALPSFYATKGFDITYDILIRLASGENLKSTFKEGASFRVETKFDYNNKLFGVSENNGLFILEYNDDLSLTRLK
;
A
#
# COMPACT_ATOMS: atom_id res chain seq x y z
N MET A 1 1.69 -37.58 49.96
CA MET A 1 1.11 -36.87 48.79
C MET A 1 2.08 -36.89 47.60
N GLY A 2 2.78 -38.01 47.33
CA GLY A 2 3.95 -38.04 46.43
C GLY A 2 3.88 -39.03 45.27
N ILE A 3 2.72 -39.64 45.00
CA ILE A 3 2.56 -40.68 43.96
C ILE A 3 1.72 -40.17 42.76
N GLU A 4 0.88 -39.13 42.94
CA GLU A 4 0.11 -38.54 41.84
C GLU A 4 0.96 -37.63 40.92
N TYR A 5 1.97 -36.95 41.45
CA TYR A 5 2.82 -36.04 40.65
C TYR A 5 3.72 -36.77 39.63
N MET A 6 4.04 -38.05 39.85
CA MET A 6 4.91 -38.83 38.94
C MET A 6 4.19 -39.33 37.69
N LYS A 7 2.84 -39.44 37.69
CA LYS A 7 2.08 -39.85 36.50
C LYS A 7 2.00 -38.73 35.46
N HIS A 8 1.84 -37.48 35.92
CA HIS A 8 1.81 -36.32 35.04
C HIS A 8 3.18 -35.97 34.46
N LEU A 9 4.27 -36.17 35.21
CA LEU A 9 5.62 -35.93 34.69
C LEU A 9 6.04 -36.95 33.62
N LYS A 10 5.69 -38.24 33.80
CA LYS A 10 5.95 -39.28 32.78
C LYS A 10 5.12 -39.07 31.51
N PHE A 11 3.87 -38.62 31.64
CA PHE A 11 3.02 -38.26 30.50
C PHE A 11 3.56 -37.05 29.75
N PHE A 12 4.04 -36.03 30.47
CA PHE A 12 4.60 -34.82 29.86
C PHE A 12 5.95 -35.08 29.16
N VAL A 13 6.83 -35.88 29.77
CA VAL A 13 8.10 -36.30 29.13
C VAL A 13 7.82 -37.19 27.90
N PHE A 14 6.82 -38.06 27.95
CA PHE A 14 6.40 -38.85 26.79
C PHE A 14 5.83 -37.97 25.66
N LEU A 15 5.04 -36.94 26.00
CA LEU A 15 4.51 -35.97 25.03
C LEU A 15 5.62 -35.13 24.38
N CYS A 16 6.63 -34.71 25.16
CA CYS A 16 7.79 -33.98 24.63
C CYS A 16 8.71 -34.83 23.75
N ILE A 17 8.84 -36.13 24.03
CA ILE A 17 9.59 -37.06 23.15
C ILE A 17 8.77 -37.38 21.88
N LEU A 18 7.43 -37.44 21.96
CA LEU A 18 6.57 -37.60 20.79
C LEU A 18 6.63 -36.38 19.86
N THR A 19 6.67 -35.16 20.41
CA THR A 19 6.80 -33.94 19.58
C THR A 19 8.20 -33.76 18.99
N PHE A 20 9.26 -34.25 19.65
CA PHE A 20 10.61 -34.24 19.08
C PHE A 20 10.82 -35.31 17.99
N THR A 21 10.19 -36.48 18.10
CA THR A 21 10.34 -37.55 17.10
C THR A 21 9.50 -37.35 15.84
N VAL A 22 8.40 -36.59 15.91
CA VAL A 22 7.64 -36.17 14.70
C VAL A 22 8.35 -35.05 13.93
N SER A 23 9.29 -34.34 14.55
CA SER A 23 10.04 -33.24 13.93
C SER A 23 11.25 -33.68 13.08
N CYS A 24 11.69 -34.94 13.18
CA CYS A 24 12.82 -35.45 12.39
C CYS A 24 12.41 -36.67 11.56
N GLY A 25 11.89 -36.44 10.35
CA GLY A 25 11.66 -37.55 9.43
C GLY A 25 10.99 -37.29 8.07
N GLN A 26 10.48 -36.10 7.76
CA GLN A 26 9.99 -35.85 6.39
C GLN A 26 11.17 -35.66 5.42
N GLN A 27 11.41 -36.67 4.59
CA GLN A 27 12.32 -36.54 3.45
C GLN A 27 11.76 -35.48 2.50
N LYS A 28 12.58 -34.45 2.20
CA LYS A 28 12.19 -33.36 1.32
C LYS A 28 11.74 -33.90 -0.05
N LYS A 29 10.55 -33.46 -0.50
CA LYS A 29 9.94 -33.79 -1.80
C LYS A 29 10.83 -33.35 -2.99
N TYR A 30 11.61 -32.30 -2.77
CA TYR A 30 12.60 -31.78 -3.70
C TYR A 30 13.97 -31.65 -3.01
N ILE A 31 15.05 -31.82 -3.78
CA ILE A 31 16.43 -31.71 -3.32
C ILE A 31 17.22 -30.80 -4.26
N GLU A 32 18.30 -30.23 -3.74
CA GLU A 32 19.24 -29.43 -4.54
C GLU A 32 20.15 -30.34 -5.40
N TYR A 33 20.41 -29.89 -6.64
CA TYR A 33 21.30 -30.51 -7.60
C TYR A 33 22.25 -29.45 -8.16
N LYS A 34 23.56 -29.71 -8.07
CA LYS A 34 24.59 -28.85 -8.65
C LYS A 34 24.86 -29.27 -10.10
N VAL A 35 24.64 -28.35 -11.03
CA VAL A 35 24.88 -28.53 -12.48
C VAL A 35 26.35 -28.83 -12.74
N LYS A 36 26.66 -29.91 -13.46
CA LYS A 36 28.04 -30.23 -13.87
C LYS A 36 28.42 -29.46 -15.15
N GLU A 37 29.71 -29.27 -15.37
CA GLU A 37 30.23 -28.57 -16.56
C GLU A 37 29.68 -29.16 -17.87
N GLY A 38 29.10 -28.30 -18.71
CA GLY A 38 28.48 -28.69 -19.98
C GLY A 38 27.07 -29.30 -19.88
N GLU A 39 26.48 -29.46 -18.70
CA GLU A 39 25.11 -29.95 -18.56
C GLU A 39 24.07 -28.91 -18.97
N THR A 40 23.00 -29.36 -19.64
CA THR A 40 21.85 -28.51 -19.97
C THR A 40 20.61 -28.98 -19.22
N MET A 41 19.63 -28.10 -19.01
CA MET A 41 18.37 -28.45 -18.35
C MET A 41 17.65 -29.62 -19.05
N ARG A 42 17.84 -29.76 -20.37
CA ARG A 42 17.33 -30.90 -21.14
C ARG A 42 18.00 -32.22 -20.77
N VAL A 43 19.33 -32.22 -20.64
CA VAL A 43 20.10 -33.42 -20.26
C VAL A 43 19.79 -33.83 -18.83
N ILE A 44 19.68 -32.86 -17.91
CA ILE A 44 19.34 -33.12 -16.51
C ILE A 44 17.92 -33.67 -16.38
N ALA A 45 16.92 -33.04 -17.04
CA ALA A 45 15.54 -33.54 -17.03
C ALA A 45 15.41 -34.96 -17.60
N LYS A 46 16.17 -35.30 -18.64
CA LYS A 46 16.21 -36.66 -19.20
C LYS A 46 16.78 -37.68 -18.21
N LYS A 47 17.80 -37.33 -17.41
CA LYS A 47 18.33 -38.20 -16.33
C LYS A 47 17.30 -38.41 -15.21
N LEU A 48 16.41 -37.45 -15.01
CA LEU A 48 15.35 -37.47 -14.01
C LEU A 48 14.05 -38.11 -14.52
N ASP A 49 13.98 -38.51 -15.79
CA ASP A 49 12.77 -39.04 -16.45
C ASP A 49 11.57 -38.08 -16.37
N MET A 50 11.81 -36.78 -16.61
CA MET A 50 10.79 -35.73 -16.60
C MET A 50 10.91 -34.81 -17.81
N LYS A 51 9.84 -34.05 -18.12
CA LYS A 51 9.90 -33.08 -19.22
C LYS A 51 10.77 -31.90 -18.83
N THR A 52 11.60 -31.43 -19.77
CA THR A 52 12.47 -30.25 -19.55
C THR A 52 11.69 -29.01 -19.13
N LYS A 53 10.47 -28.82 -19.65
CA LYS A 53 9.60 -27.70 -19.26
C LYS A 53 9.20 -27.75 -17.77
N ASP A 54 9.04 -28.95 -17.21
CA ASP A 54 8.63 -29.11 -15.81
C ASP A 54 9.83 -28.89 -14.89
N LEU A 55 11.04 -29.27 -15.31
CA LEU A 55 12.27 -28.94 -14.58
C LEU A 55 12.57 -27.44 -14.61
N LEU A 56 12.29 -26.75 -15.72
CA LEU A 56 12.41 -25.29 -15.82
C LEU A 56 11.35 -24.56 -14.99
N ARG A 57 10.13 -25.12 -14.86
CA ARG A 57 9.10 -24.59 -13.95
C ARG A 57 9.51 -24.66 -12.48
N LEU A 58 10.25 -25.71 -12.09
CA LEU A 58 10.82 -25.83 -10.75
C LEU A 58 12.01 -24.87 -10.53
N ASN A 59 12.56 -24.28 -11.59
CA ASN A 59 13.75 -23.43 -11.56
C ASN A 59 13.57 -22.23 -12.51
N PRO A 60 12.58 -21.36 -12.26
CA PRO A 60 12.15 -20.34 -13.22
C PRO A 60 13.25 -19.32 -13.52
N ASP A 61 14.15 -19.09 -12.58
CA ASP A 61 15.28 -18.15 -12.72
C ASP A 61 16.50 -18.76 -13.42
N VAL A 62 16.43 -20.05 -13.80
CA VAL A 62 17.55 -20.78 -14.41
C VAL A 62 17.32 -20.91 -15.90
N ASN A 63 18.24 -20.35 -16.68
CA ASN A 63 18.19 -20.42 -18.13
C ASN A 63 18.31 -21.88 -18.66
N LYS A 64 18.07 -22.12 -19.96
CA LYS A 64 18.08 -23.48 -20.54
C LYS A 64 19.46 -24.17 -20.54
N LYS A 65 20.56 -23.40 -20.40
CA LYS A 65 21.96 -23.85 -20.39
C LYS A 65 22.72 -23.18 -19.22
N PRO A 66 22.46 -23.60 -17.98
CA PRO A 66 23.04 -22.97 -16.80
C PRO A 66 24.54 -23.16 -16.74
N ASP A 67 25.24 -22.21 -16.11
CA ASP A 67 26.68 -22.29 -15.87
C ASP A 67 27.00 -23.42 -14.89
N ALA A 68 28.23 -23.94 -14.97
CA ALA A 68 28.70 -24.99 -14.06
C ALA A 68 28.58 -24.54 -12.59
N ASN A 69 28.20 -25.48 -11.71
CA ASN A 69 27.93 -25.28 -10.28
C ASN A 69 26.66 -24.48 -9.94
N THR A 70 25.84 -24.08 -10.92
CA THR A 70 24.49 -23.56 -10.66
C THR A 70 23.69 -24.57 -9.84
N VAL A 71 23.07 -24.13 -8.76
CA VAL A 71 22.23 -24.97 -7.91
C VAL A 71 20.79 -24.91 -8.44
N ILE A 72 20.21 -26.06 -8.73
CA ILE A 72 18.83 -26.20 -9.19
C ILE A 72 18.06 -27.18 -8.29
N ILE A 73 16.76 -26.98 -8.16
CA ILE A 73 15.84 -27.80 -7.40
C ILE A 73 15.28 -28.93 -8.29
N ILE A 74 15.42 -30.18 -7.83
CA ILE A 74 14.96 -31.38 -8.56
C ILE A 74 14.06 -32.27 -7.69
N PRO A 75 13.14 -33.05 -8.27
CA PRO A 75 12.32 -34.01 -7.52
C PRO A 75 13.15 -35.13 -6.87
N ASN A 76 12.78 -35.55 -5.66
CA ASN A 76 13.45 -36.65 -4.96
C ASN A 76 13.04 -38.03 -5.51
N LYS A 77 13.93 -38.66 -6.28
CA LYS A 77 13.69 -39.94 -7.00
C LYS A 77 13.35 -41.14 -6.09
N LYS A 78 13.69 -41.09 -4.79
CA LYS A 78 13.33 -42.15 -3.83
C LYS A 78 11.84 -42.15 -3.47
N MET A 79 11.14 -41.00 -3.54
CA MET A 79 9.70 -40.92 -3.27
C MET A 79 8.82 -41.31 -4.46
N ILE A 80 9.30 -41.11 -5.70
CA ILE A 80 8.51 -41.34 -6.92
C ILE A 80 8.21 -42.83 -7.16
N LYS A 81 9.08 -43.75 -6.71
CA LYS A 81 8.83 -45.19 -6.85
C LYS A 81 7.73 -45.72 -5.92
N THR A 82 7.42 -45.04 -4.82
CA THR A 82 6.45 -45.50 -3.82
C THR A 82 5.00 -45.25 -4.26
N ASN A 83 4.76 -44.21 -5.07
CA ASN A 83 3.41 -43.81 -5.49
C ASN A 83 2.89 -44.51 -6.77
N LYS A 84 3.72 -45.25 -7.50
CA LYS A 84 3.36 -45.85 -8.79
C LYS A 84 2.71 -47.24 -8.69
N LYS A 85 2.30 -47.68 -7.49
CA LYS A 85 1.77 -49.04 -7.24
C LYS A 85 0.27 -49.10 -6.92
N VAL A 86 -0.47 -47.99 -6.98
CA VAL A 86 -1.87 -47.91 -6.47
C VAL A 86 -2.91 -47.65 -7.57
N SER A 87 -2.52 -47.45 -8.83
CA SER A 87 -3.49 -47.16 -9.90
C SER A 87 -3.46 -48.23 -11.00
N ASP A 88 -4.13 -49.36 -10.78
CA ASP A 88 -4.65 -50.23 -11.84
C ASP A 88 -5.84 -51.01 -11.25
N THR A 89 -6.92 -51.22 -12.04
CA THR A 89 -8.26 -51.81 -11.73
C THR A 89 -9.24 -50.86 -10.99
N VAL A 90 -10.48 -50.54 -11.42
CA VAL A 90 -11.53 -51.20 -12.24
C VAL A 90 -12.45 -50.14 -12.90
N ASN A 91 -13.04 -50.48 -14.06
CA ASN A 91 -14.15 -49.81 -14.76
C ASN A 91 -15.53 -50.44 -14.42
N GLU A 92 -16.59 -49.68 -14.70
CA GLU A 92 -18.01 -50.07 -14.99
C GLU A 92 -19.11 -50.03 -13.89
N GLU A 93 -20.12 -49.23 -14.27
CA GLU A 93 -21.56 -49.05 -13.95
C GLU A 93 -22.28 -49.92 -12.89
N LEU A 94 -23.10 -49.26 -12.03
CA LEU A 94 -24.59 -49.35 -12.02
C LEU A 94 -25.21 -48.62 -10.78
N THR A 95 -26.09 -47.66 -11.10
CA THR A 95 -27.38 -47.23 -10.51
C THR A 95 -27.72 -47.33 -9.00
N ASP A 96 -28.47 -46.28 -8.62
CA ASP A 96 -29.48 -46.13 -7.56
C ASP A 96 -29.09 -45.54 -6.20
N ASN A 97 -29.40 -44.24 -6.10
CA ASN A 97 -30.05 -43.51 -4.99
C ASN A 97 -29.80 -43.99 -3.56
N LEU A 98 -29.14 -43.13 -2.76
CA LEU A 98 -29.51 -42.83 -1.37
C LEU A 98 -28.89 -41.47 -0.98
N GLU A 99 -29.78 -40.49 -0.71
CA GLU A 99 -29.68 -39.32 0.19
C GLU A 99 -28.53 -38.28 0.00
N ILE A 100 -28.84 -37.19 -0.73
CA ILE A 100 -27.97 -36.02 -1.01
C ILE A 100 -28.28 -34.80 -0.10
N ASP A 101 -29.19 -34.91 0.88
CA ASP A 101 -29.73 -33.71 1.54
C ASP A 101 -28.95 -33.18 2.76
N ASP A 102 -27.99 -33.95 3.29
CA ASP A 102 -27.26 -33.54 4.51
C ASP A 102 -25.87 -32.94 4.25
N VAL A 103 -25.20 -33.27 3.14
CA VAL A 103 -23.88 -32.71 2.79
C VAL A 103 -23.98 -31.26 2.29
N VAL A 104 -25.07 -30.91 1.58
CA VAL A 104 -25.25 -29.57 0.99
C VAL A 104 -25.63 -28.51 2.04
N LYS A 105 -26.24 -28.92 3.17
CA LYS A 105 -26.61 -28.01 4.27
C LYS A 105 -25.44 -27.64 5.19
N GLU A 106 -24.46 -28.52 5.31
CA GLU A 106 -23.27 -28.28 6.14
C GLU A 106 -22.30 -27.32 5.44
N ASP A 107 -22.11 -27.47 4.13
CA ASP A 107 -21.29 -26.58 3.30
C ASP A 107 -21.87 -25.16 3.19
N THR A 108 -23.19 -25.01 3.11
CA THR A 108 -23.85 -23.69 3.03
C THR A 108 -23.77 -22.93 4.35
N LYS A 109 -23.88 -23.61 5.49
CA LYS A 109 -23.72 -23.00 6.82
C LYS A 109 -22.25 -22.65 7.13
N LEU A 110 -21.31 -23.52 6.74
CA LEU A 110 -19.87 -23.25 6.84
C LEU A 110 -19.45 -22.08 5.95
N LEU A 111 -20.00 -21.97 4.72
CA LEU A 111 -19.78 -20.83 3.83
C LEU A 111 -20.40 -19.53 4.38
N GLU A 112 -21.57 -19.58 5.03
CA GLU A 112 -22.17 -18.43 5.71
C GLU A 112 -21.40 -17.99 6.96
N ASP A 113 -20.84 -18.94 7.72
CA ASP A 113 -20.02 -18.64 8.90
C ASP A 113 -18.62 -18.15 8.50
N LEU A 114 -18.02 -18.70 7.42
CA LEU A 114 -16.75 -18.22 6.87
C LEU A 114 -16.87 -16.80 6.28
N LYS A 115 -18.02 -16.43 5.69
CA LYS A 115 -18.29 -15.07 5.20
C LYS A 115 -18.39 -14.01 6.31
N LYS A 116 -18.57 -14.43 7.57
CA LYS A 116 -18.58 -13.50 8.73
C LYS A 116 -17.18 -13.10 9.18
N GLU A 117 -16.15 -13.86 8.81
CA GLU A 117 -14.78 -13.69 9.30
C GLU A 117 -13.74 -13.51 8.16
N PHE A 118 -14.07 -13.95 6.94
CA PHE A 118 -13.18 -13.93 5.77
C PHE A 118 -13.91 -13.46 4.51
N VAL A 119 -13.21 -12.72 3.65
CA VAL A 119 -13.64 -12.55 2.26
C VAL A 119 -13.26 -13.81 1.49
N VAL A 120 -14.25 -14.45 0.88
CA VAL A 120 -14.06 -15.64 0.03
C VAL A 120 -14.04 -15.17 -1.42
N TYR A 121 -12.90 -15.37 -2.10
CA TYR A 121 -12.67 -14.90 -3.46
C TYR A 121 -12.35 -16.05 -4.41
N GLU A 122 -12.94 -16.05 -5.60
CA GLU A 122 -12.61 -17.00 -6.67
C GLU A 122 -11.58 -16.39 -7.61
N VAL A 123 -10.42 -17.03 -7.73
CA VAL A 123 -9.32 -16.55 -8.58
C VAL A 123 -9.76 -16.49 -10.04
N LYS A 124 -9.79 -15.29 -10.61
CA LYS A 124 -10.14 -15.02 -12.01
C LYS A 124 -8.92 -15.08 -12.93
N LYS A 125 -9.19 -15.15 -14.23
CA LYS A 125 -8.14 -15.02 -15.26
C LYS A 125 -7.54 -13.61 -15.17
N GLY A 126 -6.23 -13.51 -14.96
CA GLY A 126 -5.51 -12.24 -14.79
C GLY A 126 -5.01 -12.01 -13.38
N ASP A 127 -5.53 -12.76 -12.39
CA ASP A 127 -5.08 -12.63 -11.02
C ASP A 127 -3.64 -13.07 -10.82
N THR A 128 -2.97 -12.32 -9.96
CA THR A 128 -1.63 -12.58 -9.48
C THR A 128 -1.60 -12.38 -7.97
N PHE A 129 -0.57 -12.91 -7.29
CA PHE A 129 -0.39 -12.59 -5.87
C PHE A 129 -0.30 -11.09 -5.67
N TYR A 130 0.33 -10.40 -6.62
CA TYR A 130 0.42 -8.95 -6.64
C TYR A 130 -0.97 -8.30 -6.66
N SER A 131 -1.86 -8.64 -7.60
CA SER A 131 -3.20 -8.03 -7.67
C SER A 131 -4.05 -8.33 -6.43
N LEU A 132 -3.99 -9.56 -5.90
CA LEU A 132 -4.83 -9.98 -4.76
C LEU A 132 -4.36 -9.43 -3.41
N THR A 133 -3.06 -9.48 -3.14
CA THR A 133 -2.48 -8.86 -1.93
C THR A 133 -2.70 -7.36 -1.89
N ARG A 134 -2.70 -6.71 -3.07
CA ARG A 134 -3.07 -5.30 -3.25
C ARG A 134 -4.54 -5.04 -3.00
N PHE A 135 -5.42 -5.81 -3.63
CA PHE A 135 -6.86 -5.59 -3.56
C PHE A 135 -7.36 -5.72 -2.12
N TYR A 136 -6.88 -6.75 -1.42
CA TYR A 136 -7.35 -7.06 -0.07
C TYR A 136 -6.48 -6.51 1.06
N ASN A 137 -5.42 -5.78 0.72
CA ASN A 137 -4.49 -5.20 1.69
C ASN A 137 -3.97 -6.26 2.68
N VAL A 138 -3.49 -7.38 2.14
CA VAL A 138 -2.94 -8.52 2.92
C VAL A 138 -1.53 -8.82 2.45
N SER A 139 -0.65 -9.28 3.35
CA SER A 139 0.66 -9.78 2.92
C SER A 139 0.50 -11.10 2.16
N GLN A 140 1.46 -11.42 1.28
CA GLN A 140 1.45 -12.71 0.59
C GLN A 140 1.65 -13.85 1.60
N GLU A 141 2.46 -13.62 2.62
CA GLU A 141 2.70 -14.54 3.73
C GLU A 141 1.41 -14.84 4.47
N ASP A 142 0.60 -13.83 4.80
CA ASP A 142 -0.70 -14.00 5.46
C ASP A 142 -1.69 -14.70 4.54
N LEU A 143 -1.73 -14.32 3.25
CA LEU A 143 -2.59 -14.96 2.25
C LEU A 143 -2.23 -16.44 2.05
N ILE A 144 -0.95 -16.81 2.05
CA ILE A 144 -0.49 -18.20 1.99
C ILE A 144 -0.70 -18.91 3.32
N SER A 145 -0.55 -18.23 4.45
CA SER A 145 -0.81 -18.83 5.77
C SER A 145 -2.28 -19.24 5.90
N LEU A 146 -3.17 -18.43 5.31
CA LEU A 146 -4.61 -18.64 5.29
C LEU A 146 -5.06 -19.64 4.20
N ASN A 147 -4.27 -19.76 3.13
CA ASN A 147 -4.47 -20.69 2.02
C ASN A 147 -3.16 -21.42 1.67
N PRO A 148 -2.74 -22.43 2.44
CA PRO A 148 -1.45 -23.09 2.25
C PRO A 148 -1.22 -23.64 0.84
N GLU A 149 -2.28 -24.01 0.12
CA GLU A 149 -2.29 -24.44 -1.28
C GLU A 149 -1.74 -23.38 -2.25
N LEU A 150 -1.78 -22.10 -1.89
CA LEU A 150 -1.20 -21.01 -2.67
C LEU A 150 0.32 -21.06 -2.75
N SER A 151 0.98 -21.85 -1.90
CA SER A 151 2.42 -22.11 -2.03
C SER A 151 2.82 -22.76 -3.38
N GLU A 152 1.87 -23.39 -4.09
CA GLU A 152 2.06 -23.95 -5.43
C GLU A 152 1.72 -22.97 -6.57
N GLY A 153 1.29 -21.75 -6.25
CA GLY A 153 0.85 -20.73 -7.20
C GLY A 153 -0.67 -20.53 -7.25
N LEU A 154 -1.12 -19.42 -7.84
CA LEU A 154 -2.53 -19.14 -8.08
C LEU A 154 -3.05 -19.94 -9.29
N LYS A 155 -4.20 -20.62 -9.14
CA LYS A 155 -4.89 -21.34 -10.21
C LYS A 155 -6.25 -20.69 -10.44
N VAL A 156 -6.57 -20.37 -11.69
CA VAL A 156 -7.88 -19.81 -12.06
C VAL A 156 -9.00 -20.77 -11.67
N GLY A 157 -10.08 -20.24 -11.09
CA GLY A 157 -11.25 -20.95 -10.58
C GLY A 157 -11.08 -21.54 -9.18
N GLN A 158 -9.91 -21.38 -8.54
CA GLN A 158 -9.74 -21.82 -7.15
C GLN A 158 -10.27 -20.76 -6.18
N THR A 159 -10.98 -21.19 -5.14
CA THR A 159 -11.48 -20.30 -4.10
C THR A 159 -10.43 -20.10 -3.01
N ILE A 160 -10.16 -18.85 -2.63
CA ILE A 160 -9.21 -18.48 -1.59
C ILE A 160 -9.91 -17.66 -0.50
N LYS A 161 -9.46 -17.85 0.74
CA LYS A 161 -9.88 -17.12 1.93
C LYS A 161 -8.97 -15.92 2.11
N ILE A 162 -9.54 -14.77 2.42
CA ILE A 162 -8.76 -13.57 2.61
C ILE A 162 -9.23 -12.91 3.89
N LYS A 163 -8.31 -12.67 4.81
CA LYS A 163 -8.57 -11.92 6.04
C LYS A 163 -8.07 -10.50 5.82
N PRO A 164 -8.90 -9.57 5.32
CA PRO A 164 -8.51 -8.17 5.27
C PRO A 164 -8.22 -7.68 6.69
N ILE A 165 -7.35 -6.68 6.82
CA ILE A 165 -7.01 -6.10 8.13
C ILE A 165 -8.30 -5.55 8.76
N GLU A 166 -8.67 -6.09 9.94
CA GLU A 166 -9.98 -5.93 10.64
C GLU A 166 -10.38 -4.48 10.98
N ASN A 167 -9.59 -3.46 10.62
CA ASN A 167 -9.93 -2.05 10.83
C ASN A 167 -10.64 -1.38 9.64
N GLU A 168 -10.82 -2.07 8.51
CA GLU A 168 -11.58 -1.57 7.37
C GLU A 168 -13.08 -1.89 7.55
N GLY A 169 -13.71 -1.29 8.57
CA GLY A 169 -15.15 -1.47 8.81
C GLY A 169 -15.96 -0.99 7.60
N GLU A 170 -16.76 -1.89 6.99
CA GLU A 170 -17.94 -1.75 6.11
C GLU A 170 -18.08 -0.52 5.15
N THR A 171 -17.06 0.31 4.98
CA THR A 171 -17.13 1.62 4.32
C THR A 171 -16.20 1.77 3.11
N GLU A 172 -15.23 0.86 2.90
CA GLU A 172 -14.42 0.82 1.68
C GLU A 172 -15.12 0.02 0.58
N ASN A 173 -16.26 0.54 0.12
CA ASN A 173 -17.23 -0.20 -0.66
C ASN A 173 -16.83 -0.53 -2.12
N ASN A 174 -15.58 -0.35 -2.56
CA ASN A 174 -15.03 -0.94 -3.80
C ASN A 174 -13.51 -0.69 -3.89
N ILE A 175 -12.73 -1.75 -4.07
CA ILE A 175 -11.31 -1.66 -4.47
C ILE A 175 -11.22 -1.87 -5.99
N TYR A 176 -10.34 -1.12 -6.66
CA TYR A 176 -10.11 -1.21 -8.09
C TYR A 176 -9.37 -2.50 -8.43
N GLU A 177 -9.93 -3.28 -9.36
CA GLU A 177 -9.29 -4.48 -9.92
C GLU A 177 -8.42 -4.05 -11.12
N ASP A 178 -7.12 -4.36 -11.09
CA ASP A 178 -6.22 -4.04 -12.20
C ASP A 178 -6.61 -4.90 -13.42
N VAL A 179 -7.11 -4.27 -14.50
CA VAL A 179 -7.53 -4.93 -15.74
C VAL A 179 -6.64 -4.49 -16.91
N ILE A 180 -6.26 -5.42 -17.76
CA ILE A 180 -5.47 -5.17 -18.98
C ILE A 180 -6.27 -5.69 -20.19
N GLU A 181 -6.64 -4.78 -21.08
CA GLU A 181 -7.23 -5.12 -22.38
C GLU A 181 -6.17 -5.69 -23.33
N GLU A 182 -6.53 -6.73 -24.10
CA GLU A 182 -5.64 -7.35 -25.07
C GLU A 182 -5.31 -6.36 -26.21
N ASP A 183 -4.06 -6.36 -26.69
CA ASP A 183 -3.56 -5.54 -27.79
C ASP A 183 -3.65 -4.00 -27.60
N LEU A 184 -3.86 -3.52 -26.36
CA LEU A 184 -3.89 -2.10 -26.07
C LEU A 184 -2.48 -1.48 -26.08
N ALA A 185 -2.36 -0.33 -26.74
CA ALA A 185 -1.16 0.50 -26.74
C ALA A 185 -1.46 1.90 -26.18
N LEU A 186 -0.67 2.32 -25.19
CA LEU A 186 -0.78 3.60 -24.51
C LEU A 186 0.32 4.57 -24.96
N LYS A 187 -0.08 5.80 -25.28
CA LYS A 187 0.81 6.93 -25.55
C LYS A 187 0.83 7.87 -24.37
N VAL A 188 2.02 8.12 -23.83
CA VAL A 188 2.20 8.84 -22.58
C VAL A 188 3.18 9.99 -22.79
N ALA A 189 2.77 11.20 -22.42
CA ALA A 189 3.67 12.34 -22.33
C ALA A 189 4.02 12.62 -20.87
N LEU A 190 5.32 12.70 -20.55
CA LEU A 190 5.81 13.05 -19.23
C LEU A 190 6.47 14.44 -19.29
N LEU A 191 5.87 15.42 -18.62
CA LEU A 191 6.33 16.81 -18.60
C LEU A 191 7.00 17.09 -17.25
N LEU A 192 8.32 17.17 -17.22
CA LEU A 192 9.08 17.37 -16.00
C LEU A 192 10.13 18.49 -16.15
N PRO A 193 10.36 19.32 -15.11
CA PRO A 193 11.28 20.44 -15.16
C PRO A 193 12.73 19.99 -14.91
N PHE A 194 13.32 19.22 -15.83
CA PHE A 194 14.69 18.73 -15.70
C PHE A 194 15.72 19.85 -15.70
N LYS A 195 15.48 20.95 -16.43
CA LYS A 195 16.48 22.02 -16.64
C LYS A 195 17.80 21.46 -17.16
N ALA A 196 17.74 20.44 -18.02
CA ALA A 196 18.91 19.68 -18.44
C ALA A 196 19.97 20.57 -19.10
N ASN A 197 19.54 21.59 -19.86
CA ASN A 197 20.42 22.58 -20.47
C ASN A 197 21.24 23.39 -19.45
N GLU A 198 20.72 23.64 -18.24
CA GLU A 198 21.45 24.33 -17.16
C GLU A 198 22.56 23.45 -16.56
N PHE A 199 22.50 22.13 -16.78
CA PHE A 199 23.34 21.14 -16.14
C PHE A 199 24.38 20.51 -17.07
N ASP A 200 24.34 20.79 -18.37
CA ASP A 200 25.17 20.14 -19.40
C ASP A 200 26.70 20.26 -19.15
N THR A 201 27.12 21.30 -18.43
CA THR A 201 28.54 21.54 -18.10
C THR A 201 28.90 21.28 -16.63
N ILE A 202 27.95 20.80 -15.83
CA ILE A 202 28.12 20.62 -14.38
C ILE A 202 28.33 19.14 -14.08
N GLN A 203 29.29 18.82 -13.20
CA GLN A 203 29.50 17.46 -12.74
C GLN A 203 28.27 16.93 -11.99
N HIS A 204 27.94 15.65 -12.17
CA HIS A 204 26.72 15.08 -11.60
C HIS A 204 26.67 15.20 -10.07
N GLN A 205 27.79 15.04 -9.35
CA GLN A 205 27.84 15.23 -7.90
C GLN A 205 27.46 16.66 -7.49
N ASP A 206 27.86 17.67 -8.27
CA ASP A 206 27.55 19.08 -8.01
C ASP A 206 26.08 19.41 -8.28
N ILE A 207 25.47 18.79 -9.29
CA ILE A 207 24.04 18.97 -9.59
C ILE A 207 23.20 18.48 -8.41
N PHE A 208 23.38 17.21 -8.02
CA PHE A 208 22.52 16.56 -7.04
C PHE A 208 22.83 16.98 -5.59
N SER A 209 24.05 17.43 -5.27
CA SER A 209 24.34 17.99 -3.94
C SER A 209 23.74 19.37 -3.70
N LYS A 210 23.47 20.15 -4.76
CA LYS A 210 23.04 21.56 -4.64
C LYS A 210 21.59 21.79 -5.06
N SER A 211 21.03 20.94 -5.92
CA SER A 211 19.69 21.15 -6.49
C SER A 211 18.67 20.16 -5.93
N THR A 212 17.84 20.63 -4.99
CA THR A 212 16.68 19.87 -4.52
C THR A 212 15.72 19.54 -5.67
N LEU A 213 15.55 20.46 -6.63
CA LEU A 213 14.69 20.22 -7.79
C LEU A 213 15.22 19.08 -8.67
N ALA A 214 16.52 19.05 -8.94
CA ALA A 214 17.12 17.99 -9.74
C ALA A 214 16.92 16.62 -9.08
N ASN A 215 17.08 16.52 -7.75
CA ASN A 215 16.81 15.29 -7.01
C ASN A 215 15.34 14.87 -7.16
N ILE A 216 14.39 15.77 -6.87
CA ILE A 216 12.95 15.48 -6.94
C ILE A 216 12.55 14.99 -8.34
N VAL A 217 12.97 15.71 -9.38
CA VAL A 217 12.59 15.44 -10.76
C VAL A 217 13.20 14.14 -11.27
N THR A 218 14.47 13.90 -10.96
CA THR A 218 15.18 12.69 -11.37
C THR A 218 14.61 11.47 -10.64
N ASP A 219 14.38 11.57 -9.33
CA ASP A 219 13.80 10.47 -8.56
C ASP A 219 12.40 10.11 -9.07
N PHE A 220 11.54 11.12 -9.30
CA PHE A 220 10.22 10.91 -9.87
C PHE A 220 10.30 10.21 -11.23
N TYR A 221 11.17 10.67 -12.11
CA TYR A 221 11.40 10.05 -13.42
C TYR A 221 11.85 8.58 -13.31
N LEU A 222 12.85 8.30 -12.46
CA LEU A 222 13.35 6.94 -12.24
C LEU A 222 12.27 6.01 -11.67
N GLY A 223 11.41 6.53 -10.80
CA GLY A 223 10.23 5.82 -10.30
C GLY A 223 9.22 5.50 -11.41
N SER A 224 8.88 6.51 -12.23
CA SER A 224 8.00 6.36 -13.39
C SER A 224 8.54 5.33 -14.39
N GLU A 225 9.86 5.31 -14.62
CA GLU A 225 10.48 4.30 -15.48
C GLU A 225 10.30 2.87 -14.94
N ILE A 226 10.44 2.64 -13.63
CA ILE A 226 10.21 1.32 -13.04
C ILE A 226 8.74 0.88 -13.20
N ALA A 227 7.79 1.82 -13.09
CA ALA A 227 6.37 1.54 -13.33
C ALA A 227 6.11 1.14 -14.79
N ILE A 228 6.65 1.90 -15.74
CA ILE A 228 6.52 1.63 -17.17
C ILE A 228 7.17 0.29 -17.54
N ASP A 229 8.37 0.00 -17.03
CA ASP A 229 9.04 -1.28 -17.24
C ASP A 229 8.26 -2.46 -16.65
N SER A 230 7.55 -2.23 -15.53
CA SER A 230 6.68 -3.23 -14.90
C SER A 230 5.44 -3.52 -15.76
N LEU A 231 4.76 -2.49 -16.25
CA LEU A 231 3.57 -2.62 -17.10
C LEU A 231 3.91 -3.24 -18.47
N ARG A 232 5.05 -2.88 -19.07
CA ARG A 232 5.55 -3.51 -20.30
C ARG A 232 5.79 -5.00 -20.13
N LYS A 233 6.33 -5.44 -18.98
CA LYS A 233 6.50 -6.87 -18.67
C LYS A 233 5.17 -7.60 -18.48
N GLN A 234 4.10 -6.89 -18.14
CA GLN A 234 2.74 -7.44 -18.06
C GLN A 234 2.02 -7.47 -19.42
N GLY A 235 2.67 -7.00 -20.50
CA GLY A 235 2.15 -7.06 -21.87
C GLY A 235 1.59 -5.76 -22.41
N ILE A 236 1.58 -4.68 -21.63
CA ILE A 236 1.06 -3.38 -22.07
C ILE A 236 2.10 -2.70 -22.99
N VAL A 237 1.69 -2.30 -24.19
CA VAL A 237 2.55 -1.51 -25.08
C VAL A 237 2.50 -0.05 -24.64
N ILE A 238 3.64 0.52 -24.24
CA ILE A 238 3.71 1.92 -23.79
C ILE A 238 4.72 2.68 -24.64
N ASP A 239 4.23 3.68 -25.37
CA ASP A 239 5.01 4.70 -26.07
C ASP A 239 5.16 5.93 -25.18
N LEU A 240 6.37 6.19 -24.69
CA LEU A 240 6.66 7.27 -23.73
C LEU A 240 7.45 8.37 -24.43
N THR A 241 6.94 9.60 -24.38
CA THR A 241 7.69 10.81 -24.73
C THR A 241 7.91 11.67 -23.49
N VAL A 242 9.16 12.13 -23.29
CA VAL A 242 9.55 12.93 -22.13
C VAL A 242 9.92 14.34 -22.59
N TYR A 243 9.38 15.36 -21.91
CA TYR A 243 9.60 16.76 -22.23
C TYR A 243 10.20 17.50 -21.03
N ASP A 244 11.31 18.21 -21.26
CA ASP A 244 11.88 19.13 -20.27
C ASP A 244 11.12 20.46 -20.28
N THR A 245 10.38 20.72 -19.21
CA THR A 245 9.61 21.96 -19.06
C THR A 245 10.45 23.13 -18.55
N GLU A 246 11.66 22.86 -18.07
CA GLU A 246 12.63 23.83 -17.54
C GLU A 246 12.09 24.73 -16.40
N LYS A 247 10.94 24.40 -15.81
CA LYS A 247 10.17 25.29 -14.92
C LYS A 247 9.92 26.65 -15.58
N ASN A 248 9.46 26.63 -16.83
CA ASN A 248 9.35 27.83 -17.65
C ASN A 248 8.05 27.82 -18.47
N SER A 249 7.15 28.74 -18.19
CA SER A 249 5.86 28.87 -18.88
C SER A 249 5.99 29.15 -20.39
N THR A 250 7.06 29.81 -20.83
CA THR A 250 7.33 30.01 -22.28
C THR A 250 7.74 28.69 -22.92
N LYS A 251 8.62 27.92 -22.26
CA LYS A 251 9.02 26.58 -22.72
C LYS A 251 7.81 25.64 -22.82
N ILE A 252 6.92 25.65 -21.83
CA ILE A 252 5.65 24.91 -21.87
C ILE A 252 4.82 25.28 -23.11
N ARG A 253 4.67 26.58 -23.41
CA ARG A 253 3.93 27.02 -24.61
C ARG A 253 4.60 26.57 -25.89
N SER A 254 5.93 26.60 -25.97
CA SER A 254 6.67 26.04 -27.10
C SER A 254 6.40 24.55 -27.27
N ILE A 255 6.49 23.76 -26.19
CA ILE A 255 6.19 22.31 -26.22
C ILE A 255 4.78 22.07 -26.77
N ILE A 256 3.76 22.80 -26.29
CA ILE A 256 2.37 22.68 -26.74
C ILE A 256 2.20 23.06 -28.22
N ASN A 257 2.95 24.06 -28.71
CA ASN A 257 2.81 24.55 -30.08
C ASN A 257 3.59 23.70 -31.10
N GLU A 258 4.72 23.13 -30.69
CA GLU A 258 5.63 22.35 -31.53
C GLU A 258 5.25 20.87 -31.60
N ASN A 259 4.46 20.38 -30.64
CA ASN A 259 4.09 18.96 -30.52
C ASN A 259 2.58 18.82 -30.36
N ASP A 260 1.98 17.82 -31.00
CA ASP A 260 0.58 17.48 -30.75
C ASP A 260 0.43 16.63 -29.49
N LEU A 261 0.41 17.29 -28.33
CA LEU A 261 0.22 16.60 -27.04
C LEU A 261 -1.13 15.87 -26.95
N ASN A 262 -2.15 16.26 -27.73
CA ASN A 262 -3.45 15.57 -27.73
C ASN A 262 -3.41 14.20 -28.41
N SER A 263 -2.32 13.85 -29.09
CA SER A 263 -2.10 12.50 -29.64
C SER A 263 -1.76 11.45 -28.58
N ASN A 264 -1.51 11.87 -27.33
CA ASN A 264 -1.29 10.99 -26.19
C ASN A 264 -2.61 10.62 -25.52
N ASP A 265 -2.64 9.52 -24.78
CA ASP A 265 -3.79 9.13 -23.94
C ASP A 265 -3.78 9.88 -22.61
N VAL A 266 -2.60 10.26 -22.13
CA VAL A 266 -2.43 11.01 -20.88
C VAL A 266 -1.16 11.84 -20.87
N VAL A 267 -1.22 12.98 -20.17
CA VAL A 267 -0.05 13.75 -19.75
C VAL A 267 0.16 13.59 -18.25
N ILE A 268 1.36 13.20 -17.83
CA ILE A 268 1.78 13.21 -16.41
C ILE A 268 2.73 14.39 -16.19
N GLY A 269 2.43 15.19 -15.17
CA GLY A 269 3.04 16.51 -14.97
C GLY A 269 2.29 17.60 -15.75
N PRO A 270 2.77 18.87 -15.75
CA PRO A 270 3.94 19.41 -15.05
C PRO A 270 3.90 19.32 -13.52
N LEU A 271 5.04 19.53 -12.86
CA LEU A 271 5.15 19.54 -11.38
C LEU A 271 4.71 20.87 -10.74
N TYR A 272 4.51 21.94 -11.52
CA TYR A 272 4.13 23.25 -10.99
C TYR A 272 2.67 23.58 -11.34
N SER A 273 1.93 24.08 -10.35
CA SER A 273 0.48 24.29 -10.48
C SER A 273 0.08 25.26 -11.59
N GLU A 274 0.85 26.33 -11.81
CA GLU A 274 0.56 27.30 -12.87
C GLU A 274 0.78 26.70 -14.27
N GLU A 275 1.83 25.90 -14.43
CA GLU A 275 2.13 25.20 -15.68
C GLU A 275 1.11 24.11 -15.97
N ALA A 276 0.68 23.36 -14.94
CA ALA A 276 -0.36 22.35 -15.06
C ALA A 276 -1.69 22.95 -15.54
N GLU A 277 -2.08 24.12 -15.03
CA GLU A 277 -3.25 24.85 -15.54
C GLU A 277 -3.08 25.28 -17.00
N ILE A 278 -1.91 25.79 -17.39
CA ILE A 278 -1.66 26.18 -18.79
C ILE A 278 -1.81 24.98 -19.72
N VAL A 279 -1.21 23.84 -19.37
CA VAL A 279 -1.29 22.60 -20.16
C VAL A 279 -2.73 22.11 -20.23
N ALA A 280 -3.39 21.96 -19.08
CA ALA A 280 -4.74 21.40 -19.03
C ALA A 280 -5.82 22.28 -19.68
N ASN A 281 -5.61 23.59 -19.81
CA ASN A 281 -6.52 24.47 -20.55
C ASN A 281 -6.33 24.41 -22.07
N LYS A 282 -5.23 23.81 -22.55
CA LYS A 282 -4.95 23.63 -23.98
C LYS A 282 -5.23 22.23 -24.49
N LEU A 283 -5.26 21.23 -23.61
CA LEU A 283 -5.46 19.84 -23.98
C LEU A 283 -6.91 19.37 -23.84
N LYS A 284 -7.26 18.34 -24.59
CA LYS A 284 -8.55 17.63 -24.54
C LYS A 284 -8.45 16.31 -23.78
N ILE A 285 -7.23 15.86 -23.48
CA ILE A 285 -6.90 14.62 -22.78
C ILE A 285 -6.61 14.91 -21.28
N PRO A 286 -6.60 13.88 -20.41
CA PRO A 286 -6.28 14.04 -19.00
C PRO A 286 -4.85 14.55 -18.75
N VAL A 287 -4.71 15.43 -17.77
CA VAL A 287 -3.43 15.96 -17.27
C VAL A 287 -3.33 15.64 -15.78
N VAL A 288 -2.43 14.73 -15.44
CA VAL A 288 -2.22 14.24 -14.07
C VAL A 288 -1.20 15.14 -13.38
N PHE A 289 -1.65 15.86 -12.35
CA PHE A 289 -0.82 16.73 -11.53
C PHE A 289 -0.26 15.92 -10.34
N PRO A 290 1.05 15.62 -10.30
CA PRO A 290 1.57 14.53 -9.49
C PRO A 290 2.04 14.96 -8.07
N VAL A 291 1.94 16.25 -7.73
CA VAL A 291 2.45 16.79 -6.46
C VAL A 291 1.44 17.70 -5.80
N TYR A 292 1.51 17.86 -4.48
CA TYR A 292 0.69 18.82 -3.75
C TYR A 292 1.13 20.27 -4.04
N SER A 293 0.17 21.14 -4.34
CA SER A 293 0.38 22.60 -4.35
C SER A 293 -0.68 23.31 -3.51
N LYS A 294 -0.27 24.34 -2.75
CA LYS A 294 -1.22 25.21 -2.03
C LYS A 294 -2.21 25.93 -2.95
N ASN A 295 -1.88 26.05 -4.24
CA ASN A 295 -2.73 26.69 -5.24
C ASN A 295 -3.63 25.71 -6.00
N GLN A 296 -3.53 24.39 -5.75
CA GLN A 296 -4.31 23.39 -6.49
C GLN A 296 -5.82 23.50 -6.24
N SER A 297 -6.24 24.16 -5.15
CA SER A 297 -7.64 24.48 -4.86
C SER A 297 -8.23 25.51 -5.83
N LYS A 298 -7.38 26.23 -6.58
CA LYS A 298 -7.78 27.18 -7.62
C LYS A 298 -7.88 26.53 -9.00
N PHE A 299 -7.59 25.23 -9.11
CA PHE A 299 -7.68 24.55 -10.39
C PHE A 299 -9.11 24.57 -10.92
N SER A 300 -9.23 24.74 -12.24
CA SER A 300 -10.50 24.94 -12.92
C SER A 300 -10.70 24.00 -14.11
N SER A 301 -9.63 23.54 -14.75
CA SER A 301 -9.76 22.64 -15.90
C SER A 301 -10.27 21.27 -15.49
N SER A 302 -11.33 20.79 -16.14
CA SER A 302 -11.84 19.43 -15.94
C SER A 302 -10.88 18.35 -16.45
N LYS A 303 -9.81 18.72 -17.16
CA LYS A 303 -8.76 17.81 -17.60
C LYS A 303 -7.73 17.52 -16.53
N LEU A 304 -7.65 18.35 -15.48
CA LEU A 304 -6.73 18.11 -14.36
C LEU A 304 -7.23 17.00 -13.45
N ILE A 305 -6.29 16.14 -13.07
CA ILE A 305 -6.45 15.10 -12.05
C ILE A 305 -5.37 15.34 -11.00
N LYS A 306 -5.77 15.65 -9.76
CA LYS A 306 -4.84 15.86 -8.64
C LYS A 306 -4.57 14.53 -7.97
N THR A 307 -3.31 14.11 -7.89
CA THR A 307 -2.92 12.86 -7.20
C THR A 307 -2.72 13.06 -5.69
N SER A 308 -2.43 14.29 -5.27
CA SER A 308 -2.30 14.65 -3.86
C SER A 308 -3.61 15.25 -3.30
N PRO A 309 -4.13 14.74 -2.17
CA PRO A 309 -5.35 15.26 -1.57
C PRO A 309 -5.25 16.71 -1.09
N GLU A 310 -6.38 17.41 -1.03
CA GLU A 310 -6.44 18.74 -0.40
C GLU A 310 -6.29 18.63 1.12
N LYS A 311 -5.73 19.66 1.75
CA LYS A 311 -5.61 19.70 3.22
C LYS A 311 -6.96 19.74 3.95
N SER A 312 -8.04 20.11 3.26
CA SER A 312 -9.40 19.95 3.78
C SER A 312 -9.85 18.49 3.85
N VAL A 313 -9.37 17.61 2.94
CA VAL A 313 -9.66 16.18 2.96
C VAL A 313 -9.05 15.53 4.20
N PHE A 314 -7.78 15.85 4.52
CA PHE A 314 -7.13 15.38 5.75
C PHE A 314 -7.93 15.71 7.03
N ARG A 315 -8.48 16.93 7.11
CA ARG A 315 -9.31 17.35 8.26
C ARG A 315 -10.60 16.56 8.34
N LYS A 316 -11.29 16.41 7.20
CA LYS A 316 -12.53 15.65 7.11
C LYS A 316 -12.31 14.20 7.48
N GLU A 317 -11.22 13.60 7.02
CA GLU A 317 -10.87 12.20 7.30
C GLU A 317 -10.68 11.96 8.80
N LEU A 318 -9.90 12.82 9.47
CA LEU A 318 -9.72 12.73 10.93
C LEU A 318 -11.02 12.96 11.68
N GLU A 319 -11.82 13.94 11.26
CA GLU A 319 -13.11 14.24 11.88
C GLU A 319 -14.08 13.06 11.78
N THR A 320 -14.20 12.46 10.60
CA THR A 320 -15.01 11.26 10.37
C THR A 320 -14.55 10.11 11.26
N TYR A 321 -13.25 9.82 11.26
CA TYR A 321 -12.68 8.78 12.12
C TYR A 321 -13.00 9.03 13.60
N ILE A 322 -12.91 10.28 14.08
CA ILE A 322 -13.24 10.60 15.46
C ILE A 322 -14.71 10.35 15.76
N LYS A 323 -15.62 10.77 14.88
CA LYS A 323 -17.06 10.55 15.06
C LYS A 323 -17.43 9.07 15.10
N GLU A 324 -16.78 8.26 14.28
CA GLU A 324 -17.03 6.81 14.17
C GLU A 324 -16.44 6.03 15.36
N ASN A 325 -15.30 6.46 15.91
CA ASN A 325 -14.54 5.65 16.87
C ASN A 325 -14.54 6.19 18.31
N PHE A 326 -14.94 7.45 18.53
CA PHE A 326 -15.05 8.02 19.87
C PHE A 326 -16.45 7.79 20.43
N ASN A 327 -16.52 7.04 21.54
CA ASN A 327 -17.79 6.63 22.16
C ASN A 327 -17.91 6.95 23.66
N ASP A 328 -16.80 7.20 24.36
CA ASP A 328 -16.78 7.59 25.77
C ASP A 328 -15.45 8.28 26.08
N GLY A 329 -15.43 9.15 27.09
CA GLY A 329 -14.22 9.76 27.63
C GLY A 329 -14.19 11.28 27.60
N THR A 330 -13.04 11.84 27.22
CA THR A 330 -12.80 13.28 27.10
C THR A 330 -12.15 13.58 25.75
N LEU A 331 -12.66 14.59 25.05
CA LEU A 331 -12.11 15.08 23.78
C LEU A 331 -11.70 16.56 23.92
N ILE A 332 -10.44 16.85 23.59
CA ILE A 332 -9.85 18.18 23.72
C ILE A 332 -9.27 18.60 22.36
N LEU A 333 -9.55 19.82 21.93
CA LEU A 333 -8.87 20.49 20.82
C LEU A 333 -7.81 21.44 21.36
N VAL A 334 -6.59 21.35 20.87
CA VAL A 334 -5.46 22.20 21.29
C VAL A 334 -5.04 23.09 20.12
N GLY A 335 -5.28 24.39 20.26
CA GLY A 335 -4.84 25.41 19.29
C GLY A 335 -3.81 26.37 19.87
N ASP A 336 -3.17 27.15 19.01
CA ASP A 336 -2.17 28.18 19.39
C ASP A 336 -2.78 29.53 19.79
N GLY A 337 -4.11 29.66 19.73
CA GLY A 337 -4.82 30.91 20.04
C GLY A 337 -4.87 31.92 18.89
N ASN A 338 -4.22 31.66 17.76
CA ASN A 338 -4.30 32.49 16.56
C ASN A 338 -5.66 32.37 15.86
N ALA A 339 -6.00 33.35 15.01
CA ALA A 339 -7.28 33.41 14.31
C ALA A 339 -7.59 32.12 13.52
N THR A 340 -6.59 31.56 12.82
CA THR A 340 -6.76 30.34 12.03
C THR A 340 -7.06 29.11 12.89
N SER A 341 -6.28 28.85 13.94
CA SER A 341 -6.53 27.69 14.82
C SER A 341 -7.82 27.86 15.61
N ASN A 342 -8.16 29.09 16.03
CA ASN A 342 -9.43 29.40 16.68
C ASN A 342 -10.61 29.10 15.77
N HIS A 343 -10.54 29.48 14.50
CA HIS A 343 -11.60 29.18 13.53
C HIS A 343 -11.74 27.66 13.34
N VAL A 344 -10.62 26.94 13.16
CA VAL A 344 -10.62 25.47 13.05
C VAL A 344 -11.23 24.83 14.31
N ASN A 345 -10.84 25.28 15.50
CA ASN A 345 -11.40 24.80 16.76
C ASN A 345 -12.90 25.00 16.86
N THR A 346 -13.42 26.18 16.49
CA THR A 346 -14.85 26.46 16.52
C THR A 346 -15.61 25.55 15.56
N VAL A 347 -15.17 25.45 14.30
CA VAL A 347 -15.83 24.62 13.29
C VAL A 347 -15.81 23.15 13.67
N LEU A 348 -14.64 22.63 14.07
CA LEU A 348 -14.49 21.23 14.43
C LEU A 348 -15.27 20.89 15.70
N LYS A 349 -15.26 21.77 16.71
CA LYS A 349 -16.07 21.59 17.92
C LYS A 349 -17.56 21.44 17.59
N SER A 350 -18.12 22.38 16.82
CA SER A 350 -19.53 22.33 16.44
C SER A 350 -19.87 21.07 15.64
N SER A 351 -18.96 20.65 14.76
CA SER A 351 -19.19 19.46 13.95
C SER A 351 -19.07 18.16 14.75
N LEU A 352 -18.12 18.06 15.68
CA LEU A 352 -17.95 16.88 16.54
C LEU A 352 -19.10 16.76 17.55
N GLU A 353 -19.51 17.86 18.19
CA GLU A 353 -20.64 17.87 19.14
C GLU A 353 -22.01 17.62 18.47
N SER A 354 -22.08 17.58 17.13
CA SER A 354 -23.30 17.17 16.42
C SER A 354 -23.46 15.65 16.30
N ALA A 355 -22.45 14.86 16.68
CA ALA A 355 -22.54 13.41 16.72
C ALA A 355 -23.09 12.96 18.08
N ASP A 356 -24.05 12.04 18.08
CA ASP A 356 -24.73 11.58 19.30
C ASP A 356 -23.78 11.00 20.35
N SER A 357 -22.63 10.45 19.92
CA SER A 357 -21.59 9.89 20.79
C SER A 357 -20.69 10.94 21.47
N ILE A 358 -20.72 12.21 21.04
CA ILE A 358 -19.82 13.26 21.50
C ILE A 358 -20.62 14.38 22.16
N SER A 359 -20.85 14.27 23.47
CA SER A 359 -21.65 15.26 24.20
C SER A 359 -20.93 16.60 24.41
N LYS A 360 -19.58 16.61 24.44
CA LYS A 360 -18.80 17.79 24.80
C LYS A 360 -17.37 17.72 24.28
N VAL A 361 -16.93 18.83 23.69
CA VAL A 361 -15.56 19.06 23.23
C VAL A 361 -14.95 20.25 23.98
N HIS A 362 -13.79 20.02 24.58
CA HIS A 362 -13.02 21.04 25.28
C HIS A 362 -12.04 21.71 24.32
N ILE A 363 -11.70 22.98 24.57
CA ILE A 363 -10.66 23.70 23.82
C ILE A 363 -9.63 24.19 24.82
N LEU A 364 -8.35 23.89 24.55
CA LEU A 364 -7.21 24.44 25.26
C LEU A 364 -6.39 25.34 24.34
N LYS A 365 -5.85 26.40 24.93
CA LYS A 365 -5.02 27.42 24.28
C LYS A 365 -3.86 27.76 25.19
N PRO A 366 -2.72 28.22 24.64
CA PRO A 366 -1.61 28.68 25.46
C PRO A 366 -1.98 29.93 26.25
N GLU A 367 -1.45 30.01 27.47
CA GLU A 367 -1.32 31.26 28.23
C GLU A 367 0.17 31.57 28.33
N ASN A 368 0.56 32.82 28.05
CA ASN A 368 1.97 33.23 28.00
C ASN A 368 2.86 32.31 27.12
N GLY A 369 2.29 31.76 26.05
CA GLY A 369 2.99 30.90 25.09
C GLY A 369 3.15 29.42 25.52
N TYR A 370 2.50 28.99 26.61
CA TYR A 370 2.63 27.65 27.18
C TYR A 370 1.26 27.05 27.58
N ILE A 371 1.12 25.73 27.52
CA ILE A 371 -0.04 24.96 28.00
C ILE A 371 0.38 24.05 29.14
N GLU A 372 0.08 24.47 30.37
CA GLU A 372 0.41 23.74 31.58
C GLU A 372 -0.28 22.39 31.69
N LYS A 373 0.45 21.39 32.21
CA LYS A 373 -0.04 20.05 32.53
C LYS A 373 -1.31 20.08 33.38
N GLU A 374 -1.37 21.01 34.33
CA GLU A 374 -2.48 21.21 35.25
C GLU A 374 -3.78 21.56 34.50
N LYS A 375 -3.70 22.22 33.33
CA LYS A 375 -4.88 22.49 32.50
C LYS A 375 -5.44 21.23 31.86
N PHE A 376 -4.57 20.31 31.46
CA PHE A 376 -5.00 18.99 31.00
C PHE A 376 -5.62 18.20 32.15
N LEU A 377 -4.97 18.12 33.32
CA LEU A 377 -5.47 17.36 34.46
C LEU A 377 -6.84 17.82 34.98
N LYS A 378 -7.20 19.10 34.82
CA LYS A 378 -8.53 19.61 35.16
C LYS A 378 -9.67 19.06 34.27
N ILE A 379 -9.33 18.51 33.11
CA ILE A 379 -10.29 18.10 32.07
C ILE A 379 -10.22 16.59 31.81
N LEU A 380 -9.01 16.03 31.81
CA LEU A 380 -8.76 14.61 31.57
C LEU A 380 -9.35 13.76 32.69
N LYS A 381 -9.91 12.61 32.31
CA LYS A 381 -10.48 11.64 33.25
C LYS A 381 -9.51 10.48 33.44
N THR A 382 -9.32 10.05 34.68
CA THR A 382 -8.54 8.84 34.99
C THR A 382 -9.26 7.58 34.52
N ASN A 383 -8.52 6.57 34.08
CA ASN A 383 -9.06 5.27 33.63
C ASN A 383 -10.16 5.36 32.54
N LYS A 384 -10.14 6.43 31.73
CA LYS A 384 -11.06 6.67 30.62
C LYS A 384 -10.25 7.05 29.37
N LYS A 385 -10.86 6.89 28.18
CA LYS A 385 -10.25 7.36 26.93
C LYS A 385 -10.12 8.89 27.00
N ASN A 386 -8.93 9.41 26.74
CA ASN A 386 -8.73 10.85 26.57
C ASN A 386 -8.07 11.11 25.22
N TRP A 387 -8.77 11.84 24.34
CA TRP A 387 -8.29 12.17 23.02
C TRP A 387 -7.99 13.66 22.94
N VAL A 388 -6.81 13.98 22.42
CA VAL A 388 -6.34 15.36 22.24
C VAL A 388 -6.05 15.58 20.76
N VAL A 389 -6.78 16.45 20.10
CA VAL A 389 -6.58 16.80 18.69
C VAL A 389 -5.80 18.10 18.62
N MET A 390 -4.61 18.06 18.02
CA MET A 390 -3.78 19.22 17.76
C MET A 390 -4.29 19.93 16.50
N THR A 391 -4.77 21.16 16.67
CA THR A 391 -5.35 21.99 15.60
C THR A 391 -4.43 23.14 15.17
N THR A 392 -3.16 23.07 15.58
CA THR A 392 -2.09 24.00 15.20
C THR A 392 -0.86 23.24 14.70
N ASN A 393 -0.09 23.92 13.85
CA ASN A 393 1.23 23.49 13.37
C ASN A 393 2.35 24.38 13.93
N ASP A 394 2.08 25.16 14.98
CA ASP A 394 3.11 25.94 15.66
C ASP A 394 4.06 25.01 16.41
N ASN A 395 5.36 25.09 16.08
CA ASN A 395 6.34 24.16 16.61
C ASN A 395 6.51 24.27 18.13
N VAL A 396 6.35 25.47 18.68
CA VAL A 396 6.53 25.72 20.11
C VAL A 396 5.33 25.16 20.86
N ILE A 397 4.11 25.55 20.46
CA ILE A 397 2.89 25.09 21.13
C ILE A 397 2.70 23.58 21.03
N VAL A 398 3.03 22.97 19.88
CA VAL A 398 2.94 21.51 19.71
C VAL A 398 3.93 20.77 20.60
N ALA A 399 5.21 21.17 20.58
CA ALA A 399 6.22 20.55 21.43
C ALA A 399 5.86 20.71 22.92
N ASP A 400 5.29 21.86 23.27
CA ASP A 400 4.90 22.19 24.61
C ASP A 400 3.74 21.33 25.15
N ALA A 401 2.64 21.29 24.40
CA ALA A 401 1.51 20.44 24.71
C ALA A 401 1.93 18.97 24.85
N ILE A 402 2.79 18.48 23.94
CA ILE A 402 3.30 17.12 24.01
C ILE A 402 4.15 16.88 25.27
N ASN A 403 5.02 17.82 25.65
CA ASN A 403 5.80 17.71 26.89
C ASN A 403 4.90 17.67 28.14
N SER A 404 3.83 18.45 28.17
CA SER A 404 2.80 18.38 29.22
C SER A 404 2.11 17.02 29.24
N LEU A 405 1.72 16.48 28.08
CA LEU A 405 0.99 15.21 27.95
C LEU A 405 1.85 13.97 28.29
N ILE A 406 3.13 13.93 27.92
CA ILE A 406 4.02 12.79 28.27
C ILE A 406 4.31 12.70 29.77
N SER A 407 4.07 13.78 30.51
CA SER A 407 4.34 13.89 31.94
C SER A 407 3.13 13.56 32.82
N LEU A 408 2.00 13.17 32.22
CA LEU A 408 0.78 12.80 32.93
C LEU A 408 1.01 11.57 33.85
N PRO A 409 0.25 11.46 34.96
CA PRO A 409 0.29 10.27 35.81
C PRO A 409 -0.13 9.00 35.05
N ASP A 410 0.40 7.84 35.43
CA ASP A 410 0.13 6.55 34.76
C ASP A 410 -1.37 6.18 34.73
N SER A 411 -2.16 6.68 35.68
CA SER A 411 -3.62 6.53 35.72
C SER A 411 -4.38 7.30 34.62
N THR A 412 -3.67 8.12 33.84
CA THR A 412 -4.24 9.02 32.84
C THR A 412 -3.55 8.79 31.49
N SER A 413 -4.12 7.90 30.70
CA SER A 413 -3.70 7.68 29.31
C SER A 413 -4.30 8.73 28.38
N VAL A 414 -3.52 9.15 27.37
CA VAL A 414 -3.93 10.07 26.32
C VAL A 414 -3.55 9.51 24.95
N LYS A 415 -4.42 9.73 23.97
CA LYS A 415 -4.13 9.54 22.54
C LYS A 415 -4.14 10.90 21.85
N VAL A 416 -3.06 11.23 21.14
CA VAL A 416 -2.91 12.54 20.47
C VAL A 416 -3.13 12.40 18.98
N PHE A 417 -3.97 13.26 18.41
CA PHE A 417 -4.32 13.26 16.98
C PHE A 417 -3.82 14.53 16.29
N ALA A 418 -3.43 14.43 15.02
CA ALA A 418 -3.12 15.57 14.16
C ALA A 418 -3.66 15.39 12.73
N PHE A 419 -4.01 16.49 12.08
CA PHE A 419 -4.49 16.47 10.68
C PHE A 419 -3.41 16.05 9.70
N ASP A 420 -2.14 16.26 10.02
CA ASP A 420 -1.00 15.64 9.37
C ASP A 420 0.17 15.66 10.35
N LYS A 421 1.22 14.85 10.11
CA LYS A 421 2.42 14.87 10.94
C LYS A 421 3.13 16.21 10.84
N GLY A 422 3.50 16.63 9.63
CA GLY A 422 4.10 17.94 9.38
C GLY A 422 5.37 18.27 10.21
N LYS A 423 5.88 19.49 10.02
CA LYS A 423 7.17 19.91 10.61
C LYS A 423 7.17 20.00 12.13
N ALA A 424 6.01 20.28 12.74
CA ALA A 424 5.90 20.45 14.18
C ALA A 424 6.17 19.13 14.91
N PHE A 425 5.70 18.02 14.37
CA PHE A 425 5.88 16.70 14.96
C PHE A 425 7.17 16.01 14.47
N ASP A 426 7.67 16.31 13.26
CA ASP A 426 8.98 15.82 12.79
C ASP A 426 10.15 16.26 13.68
N ARG A 427 9.98 17.34 14.44
CA ARG A 427 10.98 17.84 15.40
C ARG A 427 10.90 17.17 16.78
N ILE A 428 9.91 16.32 16.99
CA ILE A 428 9.67 15.65 18.26
C ILE A 428 10.21 14.22 18.16
N ASN A 429 10.92 13.79 19.21
CA ASN A 429 11.46 12.43 19.26
C ASN A 429 10.32 11.40 19.14
N ASN A 430 10.46 10.43 18.23
CA ASN A 430 9.45 9.40 17.97
C ASN A 430 9.06 8.61 19.22
N GLN A 431 9.96 8.40 20.20
CA GLN A 431 9.64 7.76 21.47
C GLN A 431 8.61 8.56 22.29
N LYS A 432 8.68 9.90 22.23
CA LYS A 432 7.67 10.76 22.86
C LYS A 432 6.33 10.66 22.16
N LEU A 433 6.33 10.56 20.83
CA LEU A 433 5.13 10.41 20.01
C LEU A 433 4.45 9.05 20.27
N ALA A 434 5.23 7.97 20.33
CA ALA A 434 4.76 6.63 20.69
C ALA A 434 4.09 6.59 22.07
N LYS A 435 4.74 7.19 23.09
CA LYS A 435 4.21 7.23 24.48
C LYS A 435 2.81 7.83 24.61
N ILE A 436 2.39 8.69 23.68
CA ILE A 436 1.08 9.37 23.67
C ILE A 436 0.15 8.83 22.58
N GLY A 437 0.44 7.66 22.01
CA GLY A 437 -0.33 7.05 20.92
C GLY A 437 -0.53 8.01 19.76
N PHE A 438 0.53 8.74 19.37
CA PHE A 438 0.41 9.79 18.38
C PHE A 438 -0.15 9.22 17.07
N THR A 439 -1.29 9.77 16.65
CA THR A 439 -2.07 9.33 15.52
C THR A 439 -2.25 10.49 14.55
N TYR A 440 -2.07 10.27 13.26
CA TYR A 440 -2.17 11.33 12.27
C TYR A 440 -2.66 10.83 10.92
N VAL A 441 -3.21 11.75 10.14
CA VAL A 441 -3.65 11.45 8.77
C VAL A 441 -2.46 11.61 7.81
N SER A 442 -2.33 10.68 6.87
CA SER A 442 -1.23 10.63 5.90
C SER A 442 -1.74 10.30 4.49
N ASP A 443 -1.13 10.86 3.45
CA ASP A 443 -1.32 10.46 2.05
C ASP A 443 -0.27 9.43 1.57
N SER A 444 0.48 8.87 2.53
CA SER A 444 1.45 7.81 2.30
C SER A 444 1.55 6.89 3.51
N TYR A 445 1.67 5.60 3.24
CA TYR A 445 1.96 4.56 4.22
C TYR A 445 2.75 3.46 3.55
N VAL A 446 3.93 3.14 4.09
CA VAL A 446 4.76 2.03 3.58
C VAL A 446 4.68 0.87 4.56
N ASP A 447 4.31 -0.30 4.03
CA ASP A 447 4.56 -1.57 4.70
C ASP A 447 5.82 -2.19 4.10
N GLU A 448 6.94 -2.07 4.83
CA GLU A 448 8.25 -2.63 4.46
C GLU A 448 8.24 -4.17 4.40
N THR A 449 7.28 -4.80 5.06
CA THR A 449 7.12 -6.26 5.05
C THR A 449 6.35 -6.74 3.82
N SER A 450 5.58 -5.85 3.17
CA SER A 450 4.78 -6.22 2.01
C SER A 450 5.65 -6.71 0.85
N TYR A 451 5.16 -7.73 0.14
CA TYR A 451 5.81 -8.23 -1.07
C TYR A 451 6.02 -7.12 -2.10
N THR A 452 5.05 -6.21 -2.22
CA THR A 452 5.06 -5.15 -3.23
C THR A 452 6.18 -4.13 -2.99
N THR A 453 6.38 -3.69 -1.74
CA THR A 453 7.49 -2.82 -1.34
C THR A 453 8.82 -3.51 -1.58
N LYS A 454 8.97 -4.77 -1.15
CA LYS A 454 10.20 -5.55 -1.37
C LYS A 454 10.55 -5.65 -2.86
N VAL A 455 9.58 -5.97 -3.71
CA VAL A 455 9.79 -6.08 -5.17
C VAL A 455 10.18 -4.73 -5.77
N PHE A 456 9.45 -3.66 -5.45
CA PHE A 456 9.77 -2.32 -5.95
C PHE A 456 11.18 -1.90 -5.52
N ASN A 457 11.52 -2.02 -4.24
CA ASN A 457 12.83 -1.67 -3.70
C ASN A 457 13.96 -2.47 -4.37
N GLN A 458 13.76 -3.77 -4.61
CA GLN A 458 14.73 -4.62 -5.31
C GLN A 458 14.91 -4.21 -6.77
N GLN A 459 13.82 -3.94 -7.49
CA GLN A 459 13.87 -3.51 -8.88
C GLN A 459 14.56 -2.14 -9.02
N TYR A 460 14.19 -1.20 -8.15
CA TYR A 460 14.78 0.13 -8.10
C TYR A 460 16.28 0.05 -7.77
N TYR A 461 16.66 -0.72 -6.75
CA TYR A 461 18.07 -0.94 -6.40
C TYR A 461 18.86 -1.57 -7.54
N LYS A 462 18.30 -2.58 -8.22
CA LYS A 462 18.96 -3.23 -9.36
C LYS A 462 19.17 -2.28 -10.54
N LYS A 463 18.24 -1.36 -10.81
CA LYS A 463 18.34 -0.41 -11.94
C LYS A 463 19.21 0.79 -11.59
N ASN A 464 19.08 1.32 -10.37
CA ASN A 464 19.60 2.64 -9.99
C ASN A 464 20.73 2.59 -8.95
N ASN A 465 21.06 1.40 -8.43
CA ASN A 465 22.09 1.20 -7.39
C ASN A 465 21.89 2.06 -6.13
N ALA A 466 20.62 2.35 -5.80
CA ALA A 466 20.19 3.14 -4.65
C ALA A 466 18.86 2.60 -4.13
N LEU A 467 18.50 2.88 -2.88
CA LEU A 467 17.14 2.65 -2.38
C LEU A 467 16.22 3.77 -2.90
N PRO A 468 14.93 3.49 -3.17
CA PRO A 468 14.02 4.51 -3.64
C PRO A 468 13.79 5.59 -2.58
N SER A 469 13.74 6.84 -3.04
CA SER A 469 13.26 7.96 -2.23
C SER A 469 11.73 8.04 -2.28
N PHE A 470 11.14 8.85 -1.41
CA PHE A 470 9.71 9.19 -1.48
C PHE A 470 9.28 9.66 -2.89
N TYR A 471 10.10 10.46 -3.57
CA TYR A 471 9.76 10.96 -4.91
C TYR A 471 9.86 9.87 -5.97
N ALA A 472 10.79 8.91 -5.81
CA ALA A 472 10.84 7.73 -6.65
C ALA A 472 9.61 6.83 -6.44
N THR A 473 9.20 6.59 -5.20
CA THR A 473 7.97 5.83 -4.93
C THR A 473 6.74 6.55 -5.49
N LYS A 474 6.63 7.88 -5.33
CA LYS A 474 5.52 8.66 -5.94
C LYS A 474 5.53 8.60 -7.46
N GLY A 475 6.69 8.67 -8.10
CA GLY A 475 6.85 8.48 -9.55
C GLY A 475 6.32 7.12 -9.99
N PHE A 476 6.69 6.06 -9.26
CA PHE A 476 6.18 4.70 -9.51
C PHE A 476 4.67 4.61 -9.31
N ASP A 477 4.17 4.96 -8.11
CA ASP A 477 2.77 4.81 -7.71
C ASP A 477 1.82 5.53 -8.66
N ILE A 478 2.10 6.79 -8.98
CA ILE A 478 1.24 7.62 -9.84
C ILE A 478 1.27 7.08 -11.27
N THR A 479 2.45 6.77 -11.80
CA THR A 479 2.58 6.29 -13.18
C THR A 479 1.94 4.92 -13.34
N TYR A 480 2.16 4.00 -12.39
CA TYR A 480 1.55 2.68 -12.40
C TYR A 480 0.04 2.79 -12.34
N ASP A 481 -0.50 3.53 -11.36
CA ASP A 481 -1.95 3.62 -11.14
C ASP A 481 -2.71 4.21 -12.33
N ILE A 482 -2.20 5.30 -12.91
CA ILE A 482 -2.84 5.95 -14.05
C ILE A 482 -2.80 5.06 -15.28
N LEU A 483 -1.66 4.44 -15.55
CA LEU A 483 -1.49 3.64 -16.76
C LEU A 483 -2.19 2.29 -16.66
N ILE A 484 -2.25 1.65 -15.48
CA ILE A 484 -3.04 0.42 -15.32
C ILE A 484 -4.54 0.68 -15.41
N ARG A 485 -5.01 1.84 -14.94
CA ARG A 485 -6.41 2.27 -15.13
C ARG A 485 -6.73 2.48 -16.61
N LEU A 486 -5.86 3.17 -17.35
CA LEU A 486 -6.01 3.29 -18.81
C LEU A 486 -5.86 1.96 -19.53
N ALA A 487 -5.07 1.02 -18.97
CA ALA A 487 -4.86 -0.29 -19.56
C ALA A 487 -6.13 -1.14 -19.62
N SER A 488 -7.17 -0.79 -18.87
CA SER A 488 -8.48 -1.43 -18.93
C SER A 488 -9.25 -1.18 -20.23
N GLY A 489 -8.81 -0.24 -21.07
CA GLY A 489 -9.53 0.20 -22.27
C GLY A 489 -10.55 1.33 -22.01
N GLU A 490 -10.86 1.58 -20.75
CA GLU A 490 -11.85 2.56 -20.34
C GLU A 490 -11.29 3.98 -20.25
N ASN A 491 -12.18 4.97 -20.26
CA ASN A 491 -11.78 6.34 -19.99
C ASN A 491 -11.23 6.47 -18.56
N LEU A 492 -10.08 7.14 -18.36
CA LEU A 492 -9.47 7.26 -17.03
C LEU A 492 -10.47 7.71 -15.93
N LYS A 493 -11.36 8.67 -16.21
CA LYS A 493 -12.34 9.14 -15.22
C LYS A 493 -13.46 8.14 -14.95
N SER A 494 -13.84 7.25 -15.87
CA SER A 494 -14.83 6.20 -15.56
C SER A 494 -14.28 5.22 -14.53
N THR A 495 -12.99 4.85 -14.65
CA THR A 495 -12.33 3.93 -13.71
C THR A 495 -12.31 4.42 -12.25
N PHE A 496 -12.44 5.73 -12.02
CA PHE A 496 -12.48 6.28 -10.65
C PHE A 496 -13.71 5.84 -9.86
N LYS A 497 -14.78 5.41 -10.54
CA LYS A 497 -15.99 4.87 -9.89
C LYS A 497 -15.84 3.39 -9.52
N GLU A 498 -14.84 2.71 -10.05
CA GLU A 498 -14.63 1.27 -9.88
C GLU A 498 -13.87 0.94 -8.60
N GLY A 499 -13.40 1.95 -7.86
CA GLY A 499 -12.87 1.77 -6.52
C GLY A 499 -11.53 2.44 -6.27
N ALA A 500 -11.12 2.36 -5.00
CA ALA A 500 -9.81 2.82 -4.56
C ALA A 500 -8.71 1.82 -4.94
N SER A 501 -7.48 2.26 -5.14
CA SER A 501 -6.33 1.39 -5.38
C SER A 501 -5.21 1.69 -4.40
N PHE A 502 -4.48 0.65 -4.00
CA PHE A 502 -3.27 0.79 -3.18
C PHE A 502 -2.04 0.51 -4.04
N ARG A 503 -1.09 1.43 -4.02
CA ARG A 503 0.25 1.27 -4.59
C ARG A 503 1.28 1.26 -3.45
N VAL A 504 2.58 1.33 -3.75
CA VAL A 504 3.64 1.02 -2.76
C VAL A 504 3.48 1.84 -1.49
N GLU A 505 3.21 3.14 -1.64
CA GLU A 505 2.96 4.03 -0.50
C GLU A 505 1.59 4.70 -0.56
N THR A 506 0.98 4.80 -1.75
CA THR A 506 -0.15 5.68 -1.98
C THR A 506 -1.47 4.93 -2.10
N LYS A 507 -2.50 5.43 -1.41
CA LYS A 507 -3.91 5.11 -1.68
C LYS A 507 -4.46 6.10 -2.71
N PHE A 508 -5.09 5.60 -3.76
CA PHE A 508 -5.77 6.39 -4.78
C PHE A 508 -7.26 6.11 -4.72
N ASP A 509 -8.02 7.06 -4.16
CA ASP A 509 -9.47 7.06 -4.11
C ASP A 509 -9.97 8.35 -4.78
N TYR A 510 -10.02 8.34 -6.11
CA TYR A 510 -10.33 9.54 -6.88
C TYR A 510 -11.82 9.85 -6.86
N ASN A 511 -12.18 11.11 -6.63
CA ASN A 511 -13.54 11.54 -6.95
C ASN A 511 -13.73 11.69 -8.47
N ASN A 512 -14.85 11.15 -8.96
CA ASN A 512 -15.25 11.37 -10.34
C ASN A 512 -16.09 12.65 -10.45
N LYS A 513 -15.45 13.77 -10.81
CA LYS A 513 -16.13 15.01 -11.20
C LYS A 513 -16.16 15.12 -12.72
N LEU A 514 -17.34 14.90 -13.30
CA LEU A 514 -17.56 15.01 -14.75
C LEU A 514 -17.22 16.41 -15.27
N PHE A 515 -17.69 17.45 -14.58
CA PHE A 515 -17.52 18.86 -14.94
C PHE A 515 -16.54 19.62 -14.04
N GLY A 516 -15.54 18.94 -13.47
CA GLY A 516 -14.56 19.58 -12.60
C GLY A 516 -13.25 18.81 -12.51
N VAL A 517 -12.36 19.35 -11.67
CA VAL A 517 -11.06 18.76 -11.36
C VAL A 517 -11.28 17.52 -10.50
N SER A 518 -10.85 16.36 -11.00
CA SER A 518 -10.82 15.14 -10.20
C SER A 518 -9.68 15.21 -9.19
N GLU A 519 -9.89 14.69 -7.98
CA GLU A 519 -8.89 14.68 -6.94
C GLU A 519 -8.86 13.35 -6.20
N ASN A 520 -7.65 12.94 -5.82
CA ASN A 520 -7.45 11.83 -4.91
C ASN A 520 -7.92 12.23 -3.50
N ASN A 521 -8.72 11.36 -2.87
CA ASN A 521 -9.11 11.44 -1.46
C ASN A 521 -8.49 10.31 -0.62
N GLY A 522 -7.69 9.44 -1.25
CA GLY A 522 -7.03 8.32 -0.60
C GLY A 522 -6.07 8.80 0.49
N LEU A 523 -6.40 8.45 1.73
CA LEU A 523 -5.66 8.79 2.93
C LEU A 523 -5.61 7.58 3.85
N PHE A 524 -4.66 7.63 4.77
CA PHE A 524 -4.45 6.68 5.84
C PHE A 524 -4.57 7.38 7.19
N ILE A 525 -4.94 6.63 8.23
CA ILE A 525 -4.80 7.06 9.62
C ILE A 525 -3.77 6.17 10.29
N LEU A 526 -2.66 6.77 10.69
CA LEU A 526 -1.49 6.05 11.19
C LEU A 526 -1.27 6.36 12.67
N GLU A 527 -1.00 5.33 13.46
CA GLU A 527 -0.68 5.42 14.89
C GLU A 527 0.74 4.92 15.17
N TYR A 528 1.49 5.67 15.98
CA TYR A 528 2.75 5.20 16.54
C TYR A 528 2.52 4.15 17.63
N ASN A 529 3.18 3.01 17.48
CA ASN A 529 3.27 1.97 18.50
C ASN A 529 4.47 2.20 19.42
N ASP A 530 4.46 1.56 20.59
CA ASP A 530 5.55 1.65 21.59
C ASP A 530 6.93 1.20 21.04
N ASP A 531 6.94 0.29 20.06
CA ASP A 531 8.14 -0.19 19.37
C ASP A 531 8.58 0.70 18.19
N LEU A 532 7.94 1.86 18.02
CA LEU A 532 8.14 2.84 16.94
C LEU A 532 7.65 2.40 15.55
N SER A 533 7.03 1.22 15.43
CA SER A 533 6.31 0.86 14.21
C SER A 533 5.03 1.70 14.06
N LEU A 534 4.48 1.72 12.85
CA LEU A 534 3.22 2.41 12.57
C LEU A 534 2.12 1.38 12.32
N THR A 535 0.99 1.56 13.00
CA THR A 535 -0.24 0.82 12.70
C THR A 535 -1.11 1.66 11.77
N ARG A 536 -1.55 1.08 10.65
CA ARG A 536 -2.62 1.63 9.83
C ARG A 536 -3.98 1.33 10.49
N LEU A 537 -4.62 2.35 11.05
CA LEU A 537 -5.95 2.29 11.64
C LEU A 537 -7.07 2.43 10.61
N LYS A 538 -6.77 3.04 9.46
CA LYS A 538 -7.65 3.18 8.31
C LYS A 538 -6.81 3.35 7.06
#